data_AF-A0A5N5RK80-F1
#
_entry.id   AF-A0A5N5RK80-F1
#
_cell.length_a   1.000
_cell.length_b   1.000
_cell.length_c   1.000
_cell.angle_alpha   90.00
_cell.angle_beta   90.00
_cell.angle_gamma   90.00
#
_symmetry.space_group_name_H-M   'P 1'
#
loop_
_entity.id
_entity.type
_entity.pdbx_description
1 polymer ?
#
loop_
_entity_poly.entity_id
_entity_poly.type
_entity_poly.pdbx_seq_one_letter_code
_entity_poly.pdbx_strand_id
1 'polypeptide(L)'
;MRFKPLELLRRAARPVAALATAAAALAGGMVAAGTAGAVQTSGLPGYTSNFAFNVTFPNSWNYHGEFDFGPIARVDNRWAYCVEADTPFKQVEGTWSNIPSSNVTATRLAWLADKYNDNNDLHQAALSYLIHEKMDPNGAAFLNAFAAAGLKNGDWNQVRNTAASMWSDATKNMPASVKAAYEYDANTKRSGTVNVSIRNAANTYLKGIAYTATLTGPAVFASNGKKTMSGKTAANATHLKWTATGNGKVTTKVSYKAPVARRLSSPNQDLFQFNKDPATRSASVSFNVEKSFQPTITTRISATTLPRGTPVKDNITLGVNKGDTWPANTKVRADGYYYVGNKTTILNTIPLNKDETPDQYLTRVKTTAGSPKATATITATKRTYGTWCRELPMMQGTLMC
;
A
#
# COMPACT_ATOMS: atom_id res chain seq x y z
N MET A 1 -26.53 33.80 -53.05
CA MET A 1 -25.15 33.31 -53.34
C MET A 1 -25.00 31.92 -52.76
N ARG A 2 -24.18 31.11 -53.43
CA ARG A 2 -24.28 29.65 -53.55
C ARG A 2 -24.07 28.87 -52.25
N PHE A 3 -25.01 27.96 -51.98
CA PHE A 3 -24.80 26.72 -51.24
C PHE A 3 -24.01 25.72 -52.09
N LYS A 4 -23.11 24.94 -51.45
CA LYS A 4 -22.80 23.55 -51.83
C LYS A 4 -22.50 22.73 -50.56
N PRO A 5 -23.12 21.55 -50.40
CA PRO A 5 -22.90 20.63 -49.28
C PRO A 5 -21.96 19.48 -49.67
N LEU A 6 -21.44 18.74 -48.68
CA LEU A 6 -21.14 17.32 -48.84
C LEU A 6 -21.25 16.60 -47.48
N GLU A 7 -22.25 15.73 -47.39
CA GLU A 7 -22.29 14.62 -46.44
C GLU A 7 -21.17 13.61 -46.76
N LEU A 8 -20.66 12.90 -45.75
CA LEU A 8 -20.94 11.47 -45.53
C LEU A 8 -19.98 10.81 -44.51
N LEU A 9 -20.59 9.87 -43.78
CA LEU A 9 -20.03 8.62 -43.21
C LEU A 9 -19.28 8.63 -41.87
N ARG A 10 -20.08 8.33 -40.83
CA ARG A 10 -19.91 7.24 -39.85
C ARG A 10 -18.53 6.56 -39.78
N ARG A 11 -17.92 6.57 -38.58
CA ARG A 11 -17.76 5.37 -37.73
C ARG A 11 -17.19 5.73 -36.36
N ALA A 12 -17.86 5.22 -35.34
CA ALA A 12 -17.40 5.23 -33.97
C ALA A 12 -16.15 4.35 -33.82
N ALA A 13 -15.11 4.88 -33.18
CA ALA A 13 -14.01 4.09 -32.60
C ALA A 13 -13.59 4.76 -31.29
N ARG A 14 -13.64 3.99 -30.20
CA ARG A 14 -13.22 4.39 -28.84
C ARG A 14 -11.70 4.66 -28.80
N PRO A 15 -11.21 5.62 -28.00
CA PRO A 15 -9.77 5.75 -27.81
C PRO A 15 -9.27 4.69 -26.83
N VAL A 16 -8.46 3.77 -27.33
CA VAL A 16 -7.58 2.90 -26.54
C VAL A 16 -6.44 3.77 -26.02
N ALA A 17 -6.26 3.77 -24.70
CA ALA A 17 -5.20 4.46 -24.01
C ALA A 17 -3.83 3.90 -24.42
N ALA A 18 -2.94 4.78 -24.89
CA ALA A 18 -1.54 4.49 -25.09
C ALA A 18 -0.85 4.38 -23.72
N LEU A 19 -0.51 3.15 -23.31
CA LEU A 19 0.47 2.93 -22.24
C LEU A 19 1.87 2.99 -22.88
N ALA A 20 2.57 4.10 -22.63
CA ALA A 20 3.98 4.22 -22.88
C ALA A 20 4.74 3.18 -22.02
N THR A 21 5.38 2.24 -22.70
CA THR A 21 6.31 1.26 -22.16
C THR A 21 7.57 1.99 -21.67
N ALA A 22 7.78 2.02 -20.35
CA ALA A 22 9.06 2.41 -19.79
C ALA A 22 10.01 1.21 -19.85
N ALA A 23 10.93 1.25 -20.80
CA ALA A 23 12.10 0.40 -20.88
C ALA A 23 13.16 0.80 -19.83
N ALA A 24 14.11 -0.12 -19.63
CA ALA A 24 15.41 -0.02 -18.93
C ALA A 24 15.47 -0.40 -17.43
N ALA A 25 15.74 -1.69 -17.21
CA ALA A 25 16.99 -2.13 -16.57
C ALA A 25 17.37 -3.50 -17.16
N LEU A 26 17.85 -3.48 -18.41
CA LEU A 26 18.64 -4.57 -19.00
C LEU A 26 20.02 -4.52 -18.33
N ALA A 27 20.28 -5.47 -17.43
CA ALA A 27 21.61 -5.78 -16.97
C ALA A 27 21.85 -7.27 -17.22
N GLY A 28 22.59 -7.58 -18.29
CA GLY A 28 23.20 -8.89 -18.50
C GLY A 28 22.40 -9.92 -19.30
N GLY A 29 21.63 -9.51 -20.31
CA GLY A 29 21.10 -10.44 -21.31
C GLY A 29 22.19 -10.84 -22.31
N MET A 30 23.04 -11.81 -21.97
CA MET A 30 23.63 -12.66 -22.99
C MET A 30 22.54 -13.63 -23.44
N VAL A 31 21.82 -13.26 -24.51
CA VAL A 31 21.00 -14.20 -25.25
C VAL A 31 21.98 -15.09 -26.01
N ALA A 32 22.33 -16.23 -25.41
CA ALA A 32 22.96 -17.30 -26.18
C ALA A 32 21.93 -17.77 -27.22
N ALA A 33 22.29 -17.61 -28.49
CA ALA A 33 21.58 -18.19 -29.62
C ALA A 33 21.34 -19.69 -29.34
N GLY A 34 20.16 -20.18 -29.73
CA GLY A 34 19.69 -21.53 -29.42
C GLY A 34 20.74 -22.60 -29.69
N THR A 35 21.30 -23.15 -28.61
CA THR A 35 21.97 -24.44 -28.63
C THR A 35 20.88 -25.51 -28.69
N ALA A 36 21.04 -26.51 -29.55
CA ALA A 36 20.19 -27.70 -29.57
C ALA A 36 19.96 -28.19 -28.13
N GLY A 37 18.69 -28.23 -27.71
CA GLY A 37 18.29 -28.26 -26.30
C GLY A 37 18.93 -29.43 -25.56
N ALA A 38 19.66 -29.11 -24.49
CA ALA A 38 20.07 -30.13 -23.54
C ALA A 38 18.79 -30.56 -22.81
N VAL A 39 18.38 -31.80 -23.00
CA VAL A 39 17.23 -32.38 -22.31
C VAL A 39 17.78 -33.53 -21.49
N GLN A 40 17.29 -33.68 -20.27
CA GLN A 40 17.54 -34.88 -19.47
C GLN A 40 17.21 -36.14 -20.28
N THR A 41 17.82 -37.28 -19.94
CA THR A 41 17.47 -38.56 -20.58
C THR A 41 16.00 -38.91 -20.32
N SER A 42 15.46 -38.45 -19.19
CA SER A 42 14.04 -38.51 -18.84
C SER A 42 13.09 -37.65 -19.70
N GLY A 43 13.62 -36.77 -20.56
CA GLY A 43 12.81 -35.83 -21.35
C GLY A 43 12.42 -34.54 -20.62
N LEU A 44 12.89 -34.36 -19.38
CA LEU A 44 12.64 -33.16 -18.56
C LEU A 44 13.71 -32.08 -18.81
N PRO A 45 13.40 -30.79 -18.55
CA PRO A 45 14.41 -29.74 -18.71
C PRO A 45 15.55 -29.91 -17.72
N GLY A 46 16.77 -29.62 -18.17
CA GLY A 46 17.99 -29.79 -17.39
C GLY A 46 19.07 -30.50 -18.21
N TYR A 47 20.03 -31.10 -17.53
CA TYR A 47 21.16 -31.76 -18.20
C TYR A 47 21.31 -33.20 -17.70
N THR A 48 21.95 -34.02 -18.51
CA THR A 48 22.47 -35.32 -18.06
C THR A 48 23.98 -35.19 -17.86
N SER A 49 24.55 -35.83 -16.84
CA SER A 49 26.00 -35.96 -16.70
C SER A 49 26.62 -36.76 -17.84
N ASN A 50 27.94 -36.63 -18.02
CA ASN A 50 28.68 -37.59 -18.82
C ASN A 50 28.76 -38.95 -18.11
N PHE A 51 29.03 -40.03 -18.86
CA PHE A 51 29.13 -41.41 -18.35
C PHE A 51 30.16 -41.58 -17.22
N ALA A 52 31.11 -40.64 -17.08
CA ALA A 52 32.10 -40.63 -16.01
C ALA A 52 31.53 -40.27 -14.62
N PHE A 53 30.23 -39.98 -14.51
CA PHE A 53 29.61 -39.68 -13.22
C PHE A 53 29.65 -40.87 -12.28
N ASN A 54 30.19 -40.60 -11.10
CA ASN A 54 30.38 -41.58 -10.04
C ASN A 54 30.34 -40.86 -8.69
N VAL A 55 29.50 -41.34 -7.77
CA VAL A 55 29.45 -40.85 -6.39
C VAL A 55 29.13 -41.99 -5.46
N THR A 56 29.77 -42.00 -4.28
CA THR A 56 29.46 -42.87 -3.16
C THR A 56 29.08 -41.99 -1.97
N PHE A 57 27.91 -42.24 -1.40
CA PHE A 57 27.37 -41.50 -0.26
C PHE A 57 27.72 -42.16 1.07
N PRO A 58 27.63 -41.42 2.20
CA PRO A 58 27.92 -41.96 3.53
C PRO A 58 27.03 -43.15 3.95
N ASN A 59 25.84 -43.26 3.36
CA ASN A 59 24.90 -44.38 3.56
C ASN A 59 25.24 -45.61 2.69
N SER A 60 26.42 -45.64 2.07
CA SER A 60 26.91 -46.67 1.14
C SER A 60 26.13 -46.79 -0.18
N TRP A 61 25.18 -45.89 -0.47
CA TRP A 61 24.59 -45.80 -1.80
C TRP A 61 25.58 -45.25 -2.81
N ASN A 62 25.54 -45.79 -4.01
CA ASN A 62 26.41 -45.40 -5.10
C ASN A 62 25.61 -45.19 -6.39
N TYR A 63 25.94 -44.12 -7.12
CA TYR A 63 25.48 -43.93 -8.49
C TYR A 63 26.68 -43.99 -9.43
N HIS A 64 26.47 -44.66 -10.57
CA HIS A 64 27.45 -44.81 -11.64
C HIS A 64 26.79 -44.61 -12.98
N GLY A 65 27.53 -44.05 -13.94
CA GLY A 65 27.04 -43.78 -15.27
C GLY A 65 26.22 -42.50 -15.33
N GLU A 66 25.48 -42.34 -16.41
CA GLU A 66 24.76 -41.09 -16.70
C GLU A 66 23.62 -40.83 -15.71
N PHE A 67 23.52 -39.59 -15.24
CA PHE A 67 22.54 -39.18 -14.25
C PHE A 67 21.94 -37.81 -14.61
N ASP A 68 20.63 -37.68 -14.47
CA ASP A 68 19.90 -36.47 -14.80
C ASP A 68 19.99 -35.42 -13.68
N PHE A 69 20.09 -34.14 -14.07
CA PHE A 69 20.27 -33.00 -13.19
C PHE A 69 19.30 -31.87 -13.55
N GLY A 70 18.30 -31.69 -12.69
CA GLY A 70 17.17 -30.80 -12.89
C GLY A 70 15.94 -31.29 -12.09
N PRO A 71 14.72 -30.88 -12.46
CA PRO A 71 13.50 -31.42 -11.89
C PRO A 71 13.29 -32.87 -12.29
N ILE A 72 12.60 -33.62 -11.43
CA ILE A 72 12.30 -35.04 -11.60
C ILE A 72 10.84 -35.32 -11.94
N ALA A 73 9.96 -34.33 -11.72
CA ALA A 73 8.55 -34.43 -12.05
C ALA A 73 7.91 -33.05 -12.25
N ARG A 74 6.74 -33.03 -12.89
CA ARG A 74 5.85 -31.87 -12.95
C ARG A 74 4.56 -32.18 -12.20
N VAL A 75 4.30 -31.47 -11.10
CA VAL A 75 3.13 -31.66 -10.24
C VAL A 75 2.38 -30.34 -10.16
N ASP A 76 1.07 -30.33 -10.45
CA ASP A 76 0.23 -29.12 -10.47
C ASP A 76 0.83 -27.97 -11.30
N ASN A 77 1.35 -28.31 -12.50
CA ASN A 77 2.03 -27.37 -13.41
C ASN A 77 3.29 -26.68 -12.84
N ARG A 78 3.93 -27.30 -11.84
CA ARG A 78 5.16 -26.81 -11.21
C ARG A 78 6.23 -27.89 -11.23
N TRP A 79 7.48 -27.50 -11.45
CA TRP A 79 8.61 -28.41 -11.38
C TRP A 79 8.87 -28.87 -9.94
N ALA A 80 9.07 -30.17 -9.76
CA ALA A 80 9.44 -30.80 -8.50
C ALA A 80 10.89 -31.30 -8.57
N TYR A 81 11.64 -31.09 -7.49
CA TYR A 81 13.05 -31.37 -7.41
C TYR A 81 13.33 -32.33 -6.26
N CYS A 82 14.26 -33.25 -6.48
CA CYS A 82 14.85 -34.05 -5.41
C CYS A 82 15.44 -33.14 -4.32
N VAL A 83 15.20 -33.48 -3.05
CA VAL A 83 15.88 -32.83 -1.92
C VAL A 83 17.12 -33.62 -1.54
N GLU A 84 17.02 -34.94 -1.42
CA GLU A 84 18.14 -35.79 -1.00
C GLU A 84 18.86 -36.40 -2.21
N ALA A 85 20.16 -36.16 -2.35
CA ALA A 85 20.95 -36.76 -3.42
C ALA A 85 21.21 -38.25 -3.19
N ASP A 86 21.16 -38.75 -1.96
CA ASP A 86 21.51 -40.13 -1.60
C ASP A 86 20.30 -41.07 -1.56
N THR A 87 19.14 -40.60 -2.01
CA THR A 87 17.87 -41.32 -1.94
C THR A 87 17.25 -41.45 -3.33
N PRO A 88 16.94 -42.67 -3.80
CA PRO A 88 16.41 -42.87 -5.14
C PRO A 88 14.97 -42.37 -5.27
N PHE A 89 14.70 -41.61 -6.33
CA PHE A 89 13.34 -41.32 -6.76
C PHE A 89 12.71 -42.53 -7.44
N LYS A 90 11.48 -42.89 -7.05
CA LYS A 90 10.69 -43.95 -7.70
C LYS A 90 9.45 -43.38 -8.37
N GLN A 91 8.70 -42.58 -7.63
CA GLN A 91 7.46 -41.95 -8.06
C GLN A 91 7.10 -40.81 -7.10
N VAL A 92 6.16 -39.95 -7.52
CA VAL A 92 5.60 -38.93 -6.65
C VAL A 92 4.62 -39.59 -5.67
N GLU A 93 5.08 -39.86 -4.46
CA GLU A 93 4.29 -40.50 -3.39
C GLU A 93 4.56 -39.84 -2.05
N GLY A 94 3.52 -39.60 -1.26
CA GLY A 94 3.63 -39.00 0.07
C GLY A 94 2.68 -37.82 0.29
N THR A 95 3.00 -37.00 1.30
CA THR A 95 2.16 -35.85 1.68
C THR A 95 2.89 -34.52 1.50
N TRP A 96 2.29 -33.62 0.72
CA TRP A 96 2.78 -32.25 0.59
C TRP A 96 2.44 -31.43 1.85
N SER A 97 3.44 -30.79 2.43
CA SER A 97 3.27 -29.85 3.53
C SER A 97 4.05 -28.56 3.28
N ASN A 98 3.54 -27.45 3.82
CA ASN A 98 4.25 -26.17 3.73
C ASN A 98 5.47 -26.17 4.65
N ILE A 99 6.61 -25.72 4.15
CA ILE A 99 7.78 -25.46 4.97
C ILE A 99 7.52 -24.13 5.73
N PRO A 100 7.75 -24.08 7.06
CA PRO A 100 7.53 -22.87 7.84
C PRO A 100 8.26 -21.65 7.27
N SER A 101 7.58 -20.49 7.27
CA SER A 101 8.15 -19.25 6.69
C SER A 101 9.33 -18.65 7.49
N SER A 102 9.63 -19.22 8.66
CA SER A 102 10.87 -18.97 9.41
C SER A 102 12.10 -19.58 8.71
N ASN A 103 11.91 -20.60 7.88
CA ASN A 103 12.96 -21.11 6.99
C ASN A 103 13.10 -20.18 5.78
N VAL A 104 13.93 -19.15 5.95
CA VAL A 104 14.19 -18.13 4.93
C VAL A 104 14.87 -18.70 3.68
N THR A 105 15.68 -19.75 3.84
CA THR A 105 16.36 -20.45 2.73
C THR A 105 15.34 -21.11 1.82
N ALA A 106 14.43 -21.91 2.38
CA ALA A 106 13.36 -22.55 1.62
C ALA A 106 12.43 -21.51 0.98
N THR A 107 12.08 -20.44 1.71
CA THR A 107 11.26 -19.34 1.18
C THR A 107 11.92 -18.69 -0.05
N ARG A 108 13.25 -18.51 -0.01
CA ARG A 108 14.02 -17.97 -1.14
C ARG A 108 14.05 -18.91 -2.33
N LEU A 109 14.26 -20.21 -2.10
CA LEU A 109 14.18 -21.23 -3.15
C LEU A 109 12.78 -21.27 -3.78
N ALA A 110 11.72 -21.11 -2.99
CA ALA A 110 10.36 -21.06 -3.53
C ALA A 110 10.10 -19.81 -4.38
N TRP A 111 10.64 -18.65 -3.97
CA TRP A 111 10.57 -17.44 -4.79
C TRP A 111 11.28 -17.63 -6.14
N LEU A 112 12.44 -18.28 -6.13
CA LEU A 112 13.19 -18.59 -7.35
C LEU A 112 12.46 -19.62 -8.22
N ALA A 113 11.96 -20.70 -7.63
CA ALA A 113 11.24 -21.73 -8.35
C ALA A 113 9.93 -21.22 -8.97
N ASP A 114 9.23 -20.27 -8.33
CA ASP A 114 8.08 -19.58 -8.92
C ASP A 114 8.49 -18.67 -10.08
N LYS A 115 9.52 -17.84 -9.87
CA LYS A 115 10.04 -16.91 -10.88
C LYS A 115 10.55 -17.61 -12.14
N TYR A 116 11.20 -18.76 -11.99
CA TYR A 116 11.78 -19.55 -13.07
C TYR A 116 11.02 -20.87 -13.27
N ASN A 117 9.69 -20.89 -13.13
CA ASN A 117 8.87 -22.05 -13.48
C ASN A 117 8.66 -22.19 -15.01
N ASP A 118 9.75 -22.07 -15.77
CA ASP A 118 9.83 -22.18 -17.22
C ASP A 118 10.41 -23.53 -17.65
N ASN A 119 10.61 -23.75 -18.96
CA ASN A 119 11.22 -24.98 -19.48
C ASN A 119 12.69 -24.76 -19.88
N ASN A 120 13.38 -23.77 -19.31
CA ASN A 120 14.77 -23.50 -19.64
C ASN A 120 15.70 -24.44 -18.85
N ASP A 121 16.49 -25.24 -19.58
CA ASP A 121 17.33 -26.28 -18.99
C ASP A 121 18.35 -25.74 -17.99
N LEU A 122 18.98 -24.60 -18.31
CA LEU A 122 19.94 -23.94 -17.44
C LEU A 122 19.28 -23.41 -16.17
N HIS A 123 18.09 -22.84 -16.26
CA HIS A 123 17.35 -22.38 -15.08
C HIS A 123 16.96 -23.55 -14.17
N GLN A 124 16.45 -24.62 -14.75
CA GLN A 124 16.00 -25.79 -14.00
C GLN A 124 17.17 -26.54 -13.36
N ALA A 125 18.30 -26.67 -14.05
CA ALA A 125 19.53 -27.21 -13.48
C ALA A 125 20.10 -26.32 -12.37
N ALA A 126 20.10 -24.99 -12.54
CA ALA A 126 20.54 -24.05 -11.51
C ALA A 126 19.66 -24.11 -10.24
N LEU A 127 18.35 -24.32 -10.38
CA LEU A 127 17.45 -24.54 -9.25
C LEU A 127 17.74 -25.87 -8.54
N SER A 128 17.96 -26.96 -9.27
CA SER A 128 18.38 -28.24 -8.70
C SER A 128 19.71 -28.11 -7.94
N TYR A 129 20.69 -27.41 -8.52
CA TYR A 129 21.95 -27.08 -7.84
C TYR A 129 21.71 -26.36 -6.51
N LEU A 130 20.87 -25.31 -6.49
CA LEU A 130 20.59 -24.54 -5.28
C LEU A 130 19.86 -25.37 -4.22
N ILE A 131 18.98 -26.28 -4.63
CA ILE A 131 18.26 -27.16 -3.69
C ILE A 131 19.24 -28.12 -3.02
N HIS A 132 20.10 -28.80 -3.79
CA HIS A 132 21.14 -29.65 -3.21
C HIS A 132 22.16 -28.85 -2.38
N GLU A 133 22.56 -27.66 -2.81
CA GLU A 133 23.52 -26.84 -2.05
C GLU A 133 22.95 -26.35 -0.72
N LYS A 134 21.64 -26.07 -0.66
CA LYS A 134 21.02 -25.35 0.48
C LYS A 134 20.14 -26.21 1.38
N MET A 135 19.66 -27.36 0.90
CA MET A 135 18.68 -28.19 1.61
C MET A 135 19.14 -29.64 1.81
N ASP A 136 20.16 -30.09 1.09
CA ASP A 136 20.64 -31.47 1.13
C ASP A 136 21.91 -31.59 1.99
N PRO A 137 21.88 -32.34 3.11
CA PRO A 137 23.07 -32.61 3.91
C PRO A 137 24.20 -33.29 3.13
N ASN A 138 23.86 -34.10 2.12
CA ASN A 138 24.78 -34.85 1.27
C ASN A 138 25.02 -34.18 -0.09
N GLY A 139 24.44 -33.01 -0.31
CA GLY A 139 24.45 -32.32 -1.62
C GLY A 139 25.87 -31.98 -2.10
N ALA A 140 26.81 -31.68 -1.20
CA ALA A 140 28.18 -31.35 -1.59
C ALA A 140 28.88 -32.49 -2.36
N ALA A 141 28.72 -33.74 -1.92
CA ALA A 141 29.31 -34.89 -2.61
C ALA A 141 28.70 -35.06 -4.01
N PHE A 142 27.38 -34.91 -4.11
CA PHE A 142 26.65 -34.99 -5.37
C PHE A 142 27.07 -33.90 -6.36
N LEU A 143 27.12 -32.64 -5.91
CA LEU A 143 27.53 -31.50 -6.73
C LEU A 143 29.00 -31.62 -7.17
N ASN A 144 29.89 -32.16 -6.33
CA ASN A 144 31.28 -32.42 -6.71
C ASN A 144 31.41 -33.53 -7.77
N ALA A 145 30.59 -34.57 -7.68
CA ALA A 145 30.56 -35.63 -8.69
C ALA A 145 30.10 -35.11 -10.06
N PHE A 146 29.09 -34.24 -10.09
CA PHE A 146 28.69 -33.54 -11.31
C PHE A 146 29.80 -32.61 -11.84
N ALA A 147 30.50 -31.91 -10.95
CA ALA A 147 31.63 -31.07 -11.33
C ALA A 147 32.75 -31.86 -12.00
N ALA A 148 33.05 -33.06 -11.50
CA ALA A 148 34.09 -33.94 -12.04
C ALA A 148 33.67 -34.60 -13.35
N ALA A 149 32.40 -35.05 -13.45
CA ALA A 149 31.89 -35.72 -14.64
C ALA A 149 31.63 -34.74 -15.81
N GLY A 150 31.22 -33.51 -15.50
CA GLY A 150 30.70 -32.57 -16.49
C GLY A 150 29.29 -32.96 -16.99
N LEU A 151 28.75 -32.14 -17.87
CA LEU A 151 27.41 -32.27 -18.43
C LEU A 151 27.46 -32.56 -19.93
N LYS A 152 26.51 -33.35 -20.42
CA LYS A 152 26.25 -33.51 -21.84
C LYS A 152 25.60 -32.24 -22.38
N ASN A 153 26.18 -31.69 -23.45
CA ASN A 153 25.65 -30.49 -24.12
C ASN A 153 25.42 -29.30 -23.18
N GLY A 154 26.18 -29.23 -22.07
CA GLY A 154 26.06 -28.20 -21.05
C GLY A 154 27.39 -27.91 -20.38
N ASP A 155 27.46 -26.77 -19.70
CA ASP A 155 28.64 -26.36 -18.93
C ASP A 155 28.28 -26.29 -17.44
N TRP A 156 28.95 -27.12 -16.64
CA TRP A 156 28.77 -27.13 -15.19
C TRP A 156 29.10 -25.78 -14.55
N ASN A 157 30.10 -25.06 -15.07
CA ASN A 157 30.43 -23.71 -14.58
C ASN A 157 29.29 -22.73 -14.86
N GLN A 158 28.63 -22.85 -16.01
CA GLN A 158 27.47 -22.04 -16.35
C GLN A 158 26.29 -22.32 -15.41
N VAL A 159 26.05 -23.58 -15.04
CA VAL A 159 25.02 -23.96 -14.03
C VAL A 159 25.34 -23.30 -12.69
N ARG A 160 26.58 -23.43 -12.19
CA ARG A 160 27.01 -22.82 -10.91
C ARG A 160 26.89 -21.30 -10.92
N ASN A 161 27.34 -20.65 -11.99
CA ASN A 161 27.27 -19.20 -12.13
C ASN A 161 25.82 -18.70 -12.20
N THR A 162 24.96 -19.43 -12.89
CA THR A 162 23.52 -19.13 -12.97
C THR A 162 22.86 -19.29 -11.60
N ALA A 163 23.15 -20.38 -10.88
CA ALA A 163 22.67 -20.59 -9.52
C ALA A 163 23.11 -19.46 -8.58
N ALA A 164 24.38 -19.06 -8.62
CA ALA A 164 24.89 -17.94 -7.81
C ALA A 164 24.21 -16.61 -8.17
N SER A 165 23.99 -16.34 -9.46
CA SER A 165 23.28 -15.17 -9.95
C SER A 165 21.82 -15.14 -9.47
N MET A 166 21.11 -16.26 -9.61
CA MET A 166 19.75 -16.44 -9.10
C MET A 166 19.68 -16.20 -7.58
N TRP A 167 20.61 -16.77 -6.81
CA TRP A 167 20.64 -16.59 -5.36
C TRP A 167 20.89 -15.13 -4.96
N SER A 168 21.79 -14.44 -5.68
CA SER A 168 22.07 -13.01 -5.50
C SER A 168 20.85 -12.14 -5.83
N ASP A 169 20.17 -12.44 -6.94
CA ASP A 169 18.93 -11.79 -7.36
C ASP A 169 17.83 -11.95 -6.30
N ALA A 170 17.60 -13.17 -5.81
CA ALA A 170 16.62 -13.41 -4.77
C ALA A 170 16.98 -12.73 -3.44
N THR A 171 18.27 -12.65 -3.10
CA THR A 171 18.73 -11.91 -1.91
C THR A 171 18.37 -10.42 -2.01
N LYS A 172 18.47 -9.84 -3.20
CA LYS A 172 18.17 -8.43 -3.46
C LYS A 172 16.67 -8.16 -3.62
N ASN A 173 15.94 -9.06 -4.26
CA ASN A 173 14.61 -8.77 -4.80
C ASN A 173 13.46 -9.53 -4.11
N MET A 174 13.74 -10.55 -3.28
CA MET A 174 12.69 -11.26 -2.54
C MET A 174 12.09 -10.38 -1.43
N PRO A 175 10.75 -10.21 -1.39
CA PRO A 175 10.07 -9.54 -0.28
C PRO A 175 10.27 -10.26 1.06
N ALA A 176 10.66 -9.49 2.08
CA ALA A 176 10.84 -10.00 3.44
C ALA A 176 9.84 -9.36 4.41
N SER A 177 9.60 -8.05 4.31
CA SER A 177 8.75 -7.32 5.26
C SER A 177 7.83 -6.32 4.57
N VAL A 178 6.75 -5.97 5.26
CA VAL A 178 5.84 -4.89 4.88
C VAL A 178 5.71 -3.93 6.05
N LYS A 179 5.64 -2.63 5.76
CA LYS A 179 5.41 -1.58 6.74
C LYS A 179 4.26 -0.70 6.31
N ALA A 180 3.42 -0.36 7.28
CA ALA A 180 2.38 0.66 7.18
C ALA A 180 2.73 1.79 8.16
N ALA A 181 2.71 3.02 7.69
CA ALA A 181 2.81 4.23 8.51
C ALA A 181 1.74 5.23 8.08
N TYR A 182 1.54 6.29 8.85
CA TYR A 182 0.61 7.36 8.49
C TYR A 182 1.26 8.71 8.75
N GLU A 183 0.82 9.71 8.00
CA GLU A 183 1.14 11.12 8.20
C GLU A 183 -0.14 11.92 7.98
N TYR A 184 -0.33 12.97 8.78
CA TYR A 184 -1.40 13.94 8.56
C TYR A 184 -0.98 14.98 7.52
N ASP A 185 -1.93 15.51 6.77
CA ASP A 185 -1.69 16.77 6.07
C ASP A 185 -1.57 17.91 7.11
N ALA A 186 -0.84 18.98 6.77
CA ALA A 186 -0.43 20.01 7.71
C ALA A 186 -1.59 20.52 8.60
N ASN A 187 -1.41 20.37 9.92
CA ASN A 187 -2.31 20.87 10.96
C ASN A 187 -3.78 20.39 10.83
N THR A 188 -4.01 19.19 10.30
CA THR A 188 -5.38 18.62 10.24
C THR A 188 -5.43 17.11 10.44
N LYS A 189 -6.47 16.63 11.11
CA LYS A 189 -6.80 15.20 11.17
C LYS A 189 -7.88 14.79 10.16
N ARG A 190 -8.21 15.68 9.21
CA ARG A 190 -9.22 15.47 8.17
C ARG A 190 -8.67 14.74 6.95
N SER A 191 -7.37 14.78 6.74
CA SER A 191 -6.70 14.14 5.62
C SER A 191 -5.23 13.85 5.93
N GLY A 192 -4.61 13.03 5.09
CA GLY A 192 -3.21 12.65 5.22
C GLY A 192 -2.83 11.56 4.26
N THR A 193 -1.73 10.87 4.53
CA THR A 193 -1.27 9.71 3.78
C THR A 193 -1.17 8.48 4.67
N VAL A 194 -1.40 7.32 4.06
CA VAL A 194 -0.89 6.03 4.53
C VAL A 194 0.32 5.70 3.69
N ASN A 195 1.46 5.49 4.34
CA ASN A 195 2.73 5.24 3.70
C ASN A 195 2.97 3.72 3.69
N VAL A 196 3.02 3.14 2.48
CA VAL A 196 3.21 1.71 2.22
C VAL A 196 4.65 1.45 1.80
N SER A 197 5.29 0.45 2.38
CA SER A 197 6.55 -0.06 1.84
C SER A 197 6.69 -1.56 2.04
N ILE A 198 7.31 -2.21 1.06
CA ILE A 198 7.72 -3.62 1.12
C ILE A 198 9.24 -3.63 0.91
N ARG A 199 9.94 -4.39 1.74
CA ARG A 199 11.41 -4.37 1.78
C ARG A 199 11.98 -5.79 1.74
N ASN A 200 13.20 -5.91 1.22
CA ASN A 200 13.97 -7.14 1.29
C ASN A 200 14.58 -7.35 2.70
N ALA A 201 15.32 -8.44 2.87
CA ALA A 201 15.98 -8.76 4.14
C ALA A 201 17.04 -7.73 4.56
N ALA A 202 17.66 -7.04 3.61
CA ALA A 202 18.59 -5.93 3.84
C ALA A 202 17.89 -4.58 4.07
N ASN A 203 16.58 -4.59 4.35
CA ASN A 203 15.76 -3.40 4.62
C ASN A 203 15.73 -2.37 3.47
N THR A 204 15.99 -2.80 2.24
CA THR A 204 15.93 -1.97 1.03
C THR A 204 14.53 -2.00 0.43
N TYR A 205 14.04 -0.86 -0.08
CA TYR A 205 12.74 -0.77 -0.75
C TYR A 205 12.68 -1.62 -2.02
N LEU A 206 11.62 -2.42 -2.15
CA LEU A 206 11.36 -3.20 -3.35
C LEU A 206 10.32 -2.50 -4.21
N LYS A 207 10.66 -2.26 -5.48
CA LYS A 207 9.74 -1.72 -6.49
C LYS A 207 8.94 -2.86 -7.14
N GLY A 208 7.70 -2.57 -7.51
CA GLY A 208 6.88 -3.45 -8.34
C GLY A 208 6.13 -4.55 -7.58
N ILE A 209 6.24 -4.62 -6.26
CA ILE A 209 5.55 -5.64 -5.46
C ILE A 209 4.08 -5.25 -5.29
N ALA A 210 3.18 -6.14 -5.69
CA ALA A 210 1.76 -5.95 -5.54
C ALA A 210 1.35 -5.94 -4.06
N TYR A 211 0.51 -4.99 -3.67
CA TYR A 211 -0.03 -4.88 -2.32
C TYR A 211 -1.52 -4.53 -2.34
N THR A 212 -2.17 -4.78 -1.20
CA THR A 212 -3.53 -4.30 -0.90
C THR A 212 -3.51 -3.54 0.42
N ALA A 213 -4.09 -2.34 0.44
CA ALA A 213 -4.29 -1.52 1.62
C ALA A 213 -5.79 -1.38 1.93
N THR A 214 -6.17 -1.53 3.18
CA THR A 214 -7.55 -1.44 3.66
C THR A 214 -7.64 -0.52 4.87
N LEU A 215 -8.56 0.43 4.82
CA LEU A 215 -8.94 1.31 5.92
C LEU A 215 -10.19 0.76 6.63
N THR A 216 -10.09 0.57 7.94
CA THR A 216 -11.22 0.30 8.83
C THR A 216 -11.44 1.51 9.74
N GLY A 217 -12.67 1.99 9.84
CA GLY A 217 -13.01 3.23 10.56
C GLY A 217 -13.44 4.36 9.63
N PRO A 218 -13.62 5.60 10.13
CA PRO A 218 -14.26 6.69 9.40
C PRO A 218 -13.29 7.45 8.47
N ALA A 219 -12.61 6.74 7.56
CA ALA A 219 -11.82 7.33 6.48
C ALA A 219 -11.92 6.53 5.17
N VAL A 220 -11.68 7.16 4.03
CA VAL A 220 -11.62 6.53 2.70
C VAL A 220 -10.37 6.98 1.96
N PHE A 221 -9.89 6.19 1.00
CA PHE A 221 -8.81 6.62 0.11
C PHE A 221 -9.31 7.71 -0.83
N ALA A 222 -8.57 8.82 -0.94
CA ALA A 222 -9.00 10.00 -1.66
C ALA A 222 -9.13 9.78 -3.17
N SER A 223 -8.31 8.90 -3.75
CA SER A 223 -8.29 8.67 -5.20
C SER A 223 -9.50 7.89 -5.72
N ASN A 224 -10.17 7.10 -4.87
CA ASN A 224 -11.29 6.25 -5.29
C ASN A 224 -12.52 6.31 -4.39
N GLY A 225 -12.46 7.02 -3.26
CA GLY A 225 -13.55 7.13 -2.29
C GLY A 225 -13.89 5.81 -1.56
N LYS A 226 -13.06 4.77 -1.66
CA LYS A 226 -13.31 3.43 -1.10
C LYS A 226 -12.43 3.14 0.11
N LYS A 227 -12.78 2.07 0.84
CA LYS A 227 -12.00 1.56 1.99
C LYS A 227 -10.79 0.73 1.57
N THR A 228 -10.75 0.23 0.34
CA THR A 228 -9.70 -0.68 -0.14
C THR A 228 -9.05 -0.13 -1.40
N MET A 229 -7.75 -0.33 -1.51
CA MET A 229 -6.95 -0.01 -2.69
C MET A 229 -5.89 -1.09 -2.90
N SER A 230 -5.60 -1.40 -4.16
CA SER A 230 -4.45 -2.22 -4.53
C SER A 230 -3.51 -1.43 -5.44
N GLY A 231 -2.22 -1.76 -5.40
CA GLY A 231 -1.20 -1.08 -6.19
C GLY A 231 0.10 -1.87 -6.23
N LYS A 232 1.15 -1.25 -6.78
CA LYS A 232 2.53 -1.76 -6.76
C LYS A 232 3.43 -0.78 -6.02
N THR A 233 4.39 -1.28 -5.25
CA THR A 233 5.36 -0.45 -4.53
C THR A 233 6.30 0.30 -5.48
N ALA A 234 6.78 1.46 -5.04
CA ALA A 234 7.81 2.24 -5.75
C ALA A 234 9.22 1.92 -5.22
N ALA A 235 10.25 2.62 -5.73
CA ALA A 235 11.62 2.55 -5.19
C ALA A 235 11.77 3.23 -3.80
N ASN A 236 10.68 3.81 -3.32
CA ASN A 236 10.51 4.51 -2.05
C ASN A 236 9.12 4.17 -1.47
N ALA A 237 8.77 4.75 -0.31
CA ALA A 237 7.44 4.56 0.26
C ALA A 237 6.36 5.09 -0.70
N THR A 238 5.30 4.30 -0.91
CA THR A 238 4.12 4.73 -1.67
C THR A 238 3.15 5.45 -0.74
N HIS A 239 2.77 6.68 -1.09
CA HIS A 239 1.93 7.54 -0.25
C HIS A 239 0.48 7.54 -0.72
N LEU A 240 -0.40 6.90 0.04
CA LEU A 240 -1.82 6.76 -0.31
C LEU A 240 -2.64 7.82 0.43
N LYS A 241 -3.14 8.82 -0.30
CA LYS A 241 -3.96 9.88 0.28
C LYS A 241 -5.27 9.32 0.83
N TRP A 242 -5.67 9.78 2.01
CA TRP A 242 -6.94 9.45 2.65
C TRP A 242 -7.67 10.72 3.11
N THR A 243 -8.98 10.60 3.30
CA THR A 243 -9.85 11.66 3.83
C THR A 243 -10.81 11.10 4.87
N ALA A 244 -11.01 11.82 5.97
CA ALA A 244 -11.94 11.48 7.02
C ALA A 244 -13.40 11.56 6.55
N THR A 245 -14.19 10.54 6.84
CA THR A 245 -15.64 10.50 6.60
C THR A 245 -16.46 10.76 7.87
N GLY A 246 -15.81 10.81 9.04
CA GLY A 246 -16.39 11.05 10.35
C GLY A 246 -15.29 11.19 11.41
N ASN A 247 -15.67 11.14 12.68
CA ASN A 247 -14.72 11.18 13.80
C ASN A 247 -14.45 9.76 14.32
N GLY A 248 -13.20 9.47 14.69
CA GLY A 248 -12.85 8.25 15.42
C GLY A 248 -11.54 7.63 14.99
N LYS A 249 -11.28 6.42 15.50
CA LYS A 249 -10.08 5.65 15.20
C LYS A 249 -10.16 5.02 13.81
N VAL A 250 -9.09 5.15 13.04
CA VAL A 250 -8.87 4.45 11.78
C VAL A 250 -7.72 3.49 11.96
N THR A 251 -7.88 2.26 11.47
CA THR A 251 -6.81 1.28 11.34
C THR A 251 -6.60 1.00 9.87
N THR A 252 -5.35 1.15 9.42
CA THR A 252 -4.95 0.72 8.08
C THR A 252 -4.25 -0.62 8.19
N LYS A 253 -4.65 -1.59 7.37
CA LYS A 253 -3.93 -2.85 7.15
C LYS A 253 -3.37 -2.84 5.73
N VAL A 254 -2.08 -3.13 5.59
CA VAL A 254 -1.40 -3.27 4.30
C VAL A 254 -0.89 -4.70 4.20
N SER A 255 -1.16 -5.37 3.10
CA SER A 255 -0.74 -6.76 2.87
C SER A 255 -0.14 -6.99 1.50
N TYR A 256 0.67 -8.04 1.41
CA TYR A 256 1.20 -8.57 0.16
C TYR A 256 1.25 -10.11 0.20
N LYS A 257 1.42 -10.71 -0.97
CA LYS A 257 1.55 -12.16 -1.13
C LYS A 257 3.02 -12.57 -1.03
N ALA A 258 3.35 -13.39 -0.04
CA ALA A 258 4.69 -13.88 0.23
C ALA A 258 4.86 -15.31 -0.31
N PRO A 259 6.03 -15.64 -0.88
CA PRO A 259 6.34 -17.00 -1.35
C PRO A 259 6.23 -18.02 -0.21
N VAL A 260 5.82 -19.23 -0.56
CA VAL A 260 5.73 -20.35 0.37
C VAL A 260 6.40 -21.55 -0.29
N ALA A 261 7.32 -22.19 0.41
CA ALA A 261 7.88 -23.46 0.01
C ALA A 261 6.99 -24.60 0.50
N ARG A 262 6.96 -25.70 -0.25
CA ARG A 262 6.35 -26.96 0.18
C ARG A 262 7.31 -28.11 -0.07
N ARG A 263 7.24 -29.11 0.80
CA ARG A 263 8.00 -30.35 0.72
C ARG A 263 7.02 -31.52 0.67
N LEU A 264 7.24 -32.45 -0.24
CA LEU A 264 6.62 -33.76 -0.21
C LEU A 264 7.44 -34.60 0.75
N SER A 265 6.83 -35.05 1.85
CA SER A 265 7.44 -36.08 2.69
C SER A 265 7.05 -37.44 2.12
N SER A 266 8.03 -38.18 1.62
CA SER A 266 7.90 -39.46 0.93
C SER A 266 8.59 -40.58 1.73
N PRO A 267 8.14 -41.84 1.62
CA PRO A 267 8.90 -42.99 2.10
C PRO A 267 10.24 -43.21 1.36
N ASN A 268 10.41 -42.59 0.19
CA ASN A 268 11.65 -42.62 -0.57
C ASN A 268 12.21 -41.18 -0.67
N GLN A 269 12.11 -40.56 -1.84
CA GLN A 269 12.70 -39.25 -2.12
C GLN A 269 11.77 -38.10 -1.73
N ASP A 270 12.23 -37.17 -0.90
CA ASP A 270 11.46 -35.96 -0.65
C ASP A 270 11.61 -34.99 -1.81
N LEU A 271 10.51 -34.29 -2.12
CA LEU A 271 10.47 -33.35 -3.23
C LEU A 271 10.25 -31.92 -2.75
N PHE A 272 11.02 -31.00 -3.30
CA PHE A 272 10.84 -29.56 -3.12
C PHE A 272 10.00 -28.96 -4.24
N GLN A 273 9.08 -28.08 -3.86
CA GLN A 273 8.35 -27.19 -4.77
C GLN A 273 8.03 -25.85 -4.11
N PHE A 274 7.78 -24.82 -4.92
CA PHE A 274 7.04 -23.66 -4.43
C PHE A 274 5.54 -23.99 -4.33
N ASN A 275 4.84 -23.35 -3.40
CA ASN A 275 3.39 -23.43 -3.30
C ASN A 275 2.73 -22.35 -4.18
N LYS A 276 1.74 -22.75 -5.00
CA LYS A 276 0.94 -21.85 -5.84
C LYS A 276 0.11 -20.86 -5.02
N ASP A 277 -0.21 -21.22 -3.78
CA ASP A 277 -1.02 -20.42 -2.87
C ASP A 277 -0.09 -19.66 -1.91
N PRO A 278 0.22 -18.39 -2.19
CA PRO A 278 1.15 -17.61 -1.37
C PRO A 278 0.53 -17.25 -0.02
N ALA A 279 1.38 -17.15 1.00
CA ALA A 279 1.00 -16.63 2.30
C ALA A 279 0.67 -15.14 2.22
N THR A 280 -0.17 -14.64 3.13
CA THR A 280 -0.43 -13.20 3.23
C THR A 280 0.37 -12.63 4.39
N ARG A 281 1.31 -11.73 4.10
CA ARG A 281 2.00 -10.94 5.12
C ARG A 281 1.36 -9.57 5.21
N SER A 282 1.22 -9.05 6.43
CA SER A 282 0.58 -7.75 6.64
C SER A 282 1.20 -6.95 7.77
N ALA A 283 1.09 -5.63 7.67
CA ALA A 283 1.37 -4.69 8.73
C ALA A 283 0.16 -3.76 8.91
N SER A 284 -0.02 -3.27 10.13
CA SER A 284 -1.12 -2.36 10.45
C SER A 284 -0.64 -1.15 11.22
N VAL A 285 -1.34 -0.04 11.06
CA VAL A 285 -1.12 1.19 11.82
C VAL A 285 -2.46 1.83 12.14
N SER A 286 -2.58 2.47 13.30
CA SER A 286 -3.80 3.14 13.72
C SER A 286 -3.55 4.62 14.04
N PHE A 287 -4.53 5.45 13.75
CA PHE A 287 -4.53 6.89 13.99
C PHE A 287 -5.96 7.40 14.18
N ASN A 288 -6.13 8.58 14.77
CA ASN A 288 -7.44 9.20 14.95
C ASN A 288 -7.75 10.18 13.81
N VAL A 289 -8.98 10.21 13.36
CA VAL A 289 -9.45 11.19 12.37
C VAL A 289 -10.59 12.00 12.93
N GLU A 290 -10.69 13.23 12.46
CA GLU A 290 -11.74 14.16 12.83
C GLU A 290 -12.29 14.75 11.54
N LYS A 291 -13.59 14.66 11.33
CA LYS A 291 -14.31 15.39 10.27
C LYS A 291 -15.03 16.60 10.85
N SER A 292 -15.47 16.52 12.12
CA SER A 292 -16.12 17.64 12.80
C SER A 292 -15.23 18.86 12.84
N PHE A 293 -15.86 20.03 12.83
CA PHE A 293 -15.21 21.33 12.91
C PHE A 293 -16.03 22.19 13.85
N GLN A 294 -15.37 22.76 14.86
CA GLN A 294 -16.00 23.67 15.80
C GLN A 294 -15.44 25.08 15.55
N PRO A 295 -16.20 25.99 14.93
CA PRO A 295 -15.76 27.36 14.77
C PRO A 295 -15.75 28.07 16.12
N THR A 296 -14.85 29.04 16.26
CA THR A 296 -14.85 30.00 17.37
C THR A 296 -15.30 31.36 16.87
N ILE A 297 -15.98 32.11 17.73
CA ILE A 297 -16.36 33.50 17.50
C ILE A 297 -15.90 34.35 18.68
N THR A 298 -15.31 35.51 18.40
CA THR A 298 -14.94 36.50 19.42
C THR A 298 -15.42 37.86 18.95
N THR A 299 -16.10 38.59 19.83
CA THR A 299 -16.59 39.95 19.63
C THR A 299 -15.75 40.94 20.44
N ARG A 300 -15.57 42.15 19.92
CA ARG A 300 -14.88 43.24 20.62
C ARG A 300 -15.52 44.56 20.20
N ILE A 301 -16.47 45.01 21.01
CA ILE A 301 -17.10 46.32 20.89
C ILE A 301 -16.16 47.43 21.35
N SER A 302 -16.23 48.58 20.67
CA SER A 302 -15.41 49.75 21.01
C SER A 302 -16.04 50.64 22.09
N ALA A 303 -17.37 50.59 22.25
CA ALA A 303 -18.08 51.39 23.24
C ALA A 303 -19.43 50.76 23.62
N THR A 304 -19.82 50.94 24.89
CA THR A 304 -21.06 50.46 25.52
C THR A 304 -22.07 51.60 25.73
N THR A 305 -21.70 52.81 25.35
CA THR A 305 -22.57 53.98 25.33
C THR A 305 -22.22 54.74 24.07
N LEU A 306 -23.21 54.98 23.23
CA LEU A 306 -23.02 55.66 21.95
C LEU A 306 -23.83 56.95 21.93
N PRO A 307 -23.22 58.09 21.53
CA PRO A 307 -23.97 59.29 21.22
C PRO A 307 -25.00 59.00 20.13
N ARG A 308 -26.15 59.66 20.22
CA ARG A 308 -27.21 59.54 19.22
C ARG A 308 -26.66 59.80 17.82
N GLY A 309 -26.97 58.91 16.87
CA GLY A 309 -26.51 59.01 15.48
C GLY A 309 -25.12 58.41 15.22
N THR A 310 -24.44 57.87 16.24
CA THR A 310 -23.15 57.19 16.03
C THR A 310 -23.38 55.76 15.49
N PRO A 311 -22.62 55.32 14.48
CA PRO A 311 -22.67 53.94 14.01
C PRO A 311 -22.23 52.97 15.11
N VAL A 312 -22.91 51.83 15.20
CA VAL A 312 -22.48 50.73 16.08
C VAL A 312 -21.35 49.98 15.39
N LYS A 313 -20.25 49.79 16.12
CA LYS A 313 -19.09 49.03 15.65
C LYS A 313 -18.75 47.88 16.59
N ASP A 314 -18.58 46.71 16.01
CA ASP A 314 -18.08 45.51 16.68
C ASP A 314 -16.95 44.92 15.83
N ASN A 315 -15.92 44.36 16.45
CA ASN A 315 -14.91 43.60 15.73
C ASN A 315 -15.12 42.12 16.00
N ILE A 316 -15.57 41.41 14.96
CA ILE A 316 -15.86 39.98 15.04
C ILE A 316 -14.69 39.22 14.42
N THR A 317 -14.15 38.29 15.18
CA THR A 317 -13.15 37.33 14.68
C THR A 317 -13.76 35.95 14.64
N LEU A 318 -13.78 35.35 13.44
CA LEU A 318 -14.15 33.95 13.24
C LEU A 318 -12.89 33.11 13.09
N GLY A 319 -12.81 32.06 13.92
CA GLY A 319 -11.62 31.25 14.06
C GLY A 319 -11.92 29.77 14.25
N VAL A 320 -10.87 29.06 14.66
CA VAL A 320 -10.93 27.70 15.19
C VAL A 320 -10.03 27.61 16.40
N ASN A 321 -10.22 26.56 17.19
CA ASN A 321 -9.37 26.26 18.34
C ASN A 321 -7.88 26.13 17.93
N LYS A 322 -6.99 26.43 18.87
CA LYS A 322 -5.54 26.26 18.70
C LYS A 322 -5.24 24.80 18.34
N GLY A 323 -4.49 24.59 17.26
CA GLY A 323 -4.16 23.25 16.75
C GLY A 323 -5.14 22.70 15.72
N ASP A 324 -6.23 23.40 15.42
CA ASP A 324 -7.15 23.06 14.31
C ASP A 324 -6.99 24.02 13.12
N THR A 325 -7.48 23.57 11.96
CA THR A 325 -7.50 24.29 10.69
C THR A 325 -8.92 24.43 10.17
N TRP A 326 -9.17 25.54 9.46
CA TRP A 326 -10.44 25.73 8.77
C TRP A 326 -10.59 24.69 7.66
N PRO A 327 -11.64 23.85 7.65
CA PRO A 327 -11.79 22.81 6.66
C PRO A 327 -12.05 23.42 5.28
N ALA A 328 -11.47 22.82 4.26
CA ALA A 328 -11.71 23.24 2.88
C ALA A 328 -13.20 23.25 2.56
N ASN A 329 -13.63 24.23 1.78
CA ASN A 329 -15.02 24.39 1.30
C ASN A 329 -16.09 24.50 2.41
N THR A 330 -15.69 24.82 3.65
CA THR A 330 -16.64 25.02 4.76
C THR A 330 -16.98 26.50 4.91
N LYS A 331 -18.27 26.80 4.94
CA LYS A 331 -18.81 28.14 5.23
C LYS A 331 -19.32 28.19 6.65
N VAL A 332 -18.90 29.20 7.40
CA VAL A 332 -19.48 29.52 8.71
C VAL A 332 -20.27 30.80 8.56
N ARG A 333 -21.55 30.73 8.93
CA ARG A 333 -22.43 31.89 9.03
C ARG A 333 -22.56 32.26 10.51
N ALA A 334 -22.37 33.53 10.82
CA ALA A 334 -22.67 34.10 12.12
C ALA A 334 -23.67 35.24 11.94
N ASP A 335 -24.77 35.18 12.69
CA ASP A 335 -25.81 36.20 12.72
C ASP A 335 -25.68 36.99 14.03
N GLY A 336 -25.56 38.31 13.91
CA GLY A 336 -25.45 39.24 15.03
C GLY A 336 -26.72 40.05 15.20
N TYR A 337 -27.09 40.32 16.45
CA TYR A 337 -28.29 41.06 16.83
C TYR A 337 -27.91 42.18 17.79
N TYR A 338 -28.36 43.39 17.50
CA TYR A 338 -28.08 44.57 18.29
C TYR A 338 -29.34 45.05 19.01
N TYR A 339 -29.27 45.18 20.34
CA TYR A 339 -30.38 45.63 21.19
C TYR A 339 -30.02 46.95 21.87
N VAL A 340 -31.04 47.75 22.19
CA VAL A 340 -30.90 49.02 22.93
C VAL A 340 -31.87 49.01 24.10
N GLY A 341 -31.47 49.61 25.22
CA GLY A 341 -32.36 49.82 26.35
C GLY A 341 -31.82 50.86 27.33
N ASN A 342 -32.50 51.00 28.47
CA ASN A 342 -32.07 51.90 29.53
C ASN A 342 -30.94 51.28 30.35
N LYS A 343 -30.17 52.10 31.06
CA LYS A 343 -28.95 51.68 31.78
C LYS A 343 -29.21 50.65 32.89
N THR A 344 -30.45 50.53 33.38
CA THR A 344 -30.82 49.61 34.47
C THR A 344 -31.42 48.28 33.98
N THR A 345 -31.98 48.21 32.77
CA THR A 345 -32.60 46.97 32.23
C THR A 345 -31.76 46.25 31.17
N ILE A 346 -30.91 46.94 30.40
CA ILE A 346 -30.20 46.34 29.24
C ILE A 346 -28.80 45.78 29.57
N LEU A 347 -28.24 46.09 30.74
CA LEU A 347 -26.87 45.69 31.12
C LEU A 347 -26.80 44.28 31.75
N ASN A 348 -27.92 43.59 31.90
CA ASN A 348 -27.93 42.25 32.48
C ASN A 348 -27.60 41.22 31.40
N THR A 349 -26.47 40.52 31.55
CA THR A 349 -26.14 39.37 30.71
C THR A 349 -27.28 38.36 30.79
N ILE A 350 -27.82 37.96 29.63
CA ILE A 350 -28.81 36.88 29.53
C ILE A 350 -28.04 35.60 29.23
N PRO A 351 -27.69 34.77 30.23
CA PRO A 351 -26.94 33.54 29.98
C PRO A 351 -27.79 32.56 29.18
N LEU A 352 -27.12 31.72 28.38
CA LEU A 352 -27.75 30.58 27.72
C LEU A 352 -28.16 29.57 28.79
N ASN A 353 -29.40 29.10 28.75
CA ASN A 353 -29.85 28.04 29.65
C ASN A 353 -29.28 26.69 29.18
N LYS A 354 -29.14 25.75 30.12
CA LYS A 354 -28.73 24.38 29.78
C LYS A 354 -29.74 23.78 28.79
N ASP A 355 -29.24 23.20 27.70
CA ASP A 355 -30.00 22.55 26.63
C ASP A 355 -30.94 23.46 25.81
N GLU A 356 -30.81 24.78 25.94
CA GLU A 356 -31.58 25.75 25.13
C GLU A 356 -31.03 25.82 23.69
N THR A 357 -31.92 25.71 22.71
CA THR A 357 -31.55 25.89 21.31
C THR A 357 -31.32 27.38 21.00
N PRO A 358 -30.54 27.72 19.95
CA PRO A 358 -30.35 29.11 19.54
C PRO A 358 -31.66 29.88 19.32
N ASP A 359 -32.68 29.25 18.75
CA ASP A 359 -33.98 29.89 18.49
C ASP A 359 -34.77 30.15 19.78
N GLN A 360 -34.71 29.23 20.75
CA GLN A 360 -35.30 29.42 22.08
C GLN A 360 -34.62 30.57 22.82
N TYR A 361 -33.29 30.60 22.78
CA TYR A 361 -32.50 31.70 23.34
C TYR A 361 -32.87 33.05 22.75
N LEU A 362 -32.90 33.16 21.41
CA LEU A 362 -33.26 34.40 20.73
C LEU A 362 -34.70 34.84 21.03
N THR A 363 -35.63 33.89 21.16
CA THR A 363 -37.01 34.17 21.56
C THR A 363 -37.07 34.76 22.97
N ARG A 364 -36.34 34.17 23.91
CA ARG A 364 -36.26 34.66 25.30
C ARG A 364 -35.60 36.03 25.39
N VAL A 365 -34.47 36.23 24.70
CA VAL A 365 -33.82 37.54 24.59
C VAL A 365 -34.80 38.58 24.05
N LYS A 366 -35.61 38.25 23.03
CA LYS A 366 -36.60 39.16 22.46
C LYS A 366 -37.72 39.50 23.45
N THR A 367 -38.16 38.55 24.27
CA THR A 367 -39.16 38.81 25.34
C THR A 367 -38.60 39.76 26.40
N THR A 368 -37.33 39.64 26.76
CA THR A 368 -36.70 40.45 27.81
C THR A 368 -36.21 41.82 27.31
N ALA A 369 -35.54 41.86 26.15
CA ALA A 369 -34.86 43.04 25.61
C ALA A 369 -35.63 43.73 24.47
N GLY A 370 -36.79 43.20 24.07
CA GLY A 370 -37.56 43.70 22.93
C GLY A 370 -36.98 43.28 21.58
N SER A 371 -37.39 43.94 20.50
CA SER A 371 -36.90 43.62 19.14
C SER A 371 -35.53 44.25 18.88
N PRO A 372 -34.62 43.52 18.18
CA PRO A 372 -33.31 44.06 17.82
C PRO A 372 -33.47 45.30 16.94
N LYS A 373 -32.63 46.31 17.17
CA LYS A 373 -32.60 47.55 16.38
C LYS A 373 -31.74 47.42 15.13
N ALA A 374 -30.83 46.45 15.11
CA ALA A 374 -30.08 46.08 13.93
C ALA A 374 -29.74 44.59 13.95
N THR A 375 -29.57 44.02 12.77
CA THR A 375 -29.03 42.67 12.58
C THR A 375 -27.96 42.72 11.50
N ALA A 376 -27.04 41.76 11.49
CA ALA A 376 -26.25 41.47 10.31
C ALA A 376 -25.77 40.03 10.29
N THR A 377 -25.30 39.63 9.12
CA THR A 377 -24.78 38.30 8.87
C THR A 377 -23.38 38.42 8.31
N ILE A 378 -22.43 37.68 8.89
CA ILE A 378 -21.11 37.48 8.31
C ILE A 378 -20.99 36.02 7.87
N THR A 379 -20.42 35.81 6.69
CA THR A 379 -20.06 34.47 6.20
C THR A 379 -18.57 34.40 5.99
N ALA A 380 -17.93 33.44 6.64
CA ALA A 380 -16.51 33.17 6.51
C ALA A 380 -16.28 31.84 5.77
N THR A 381 -15.34 31.85 4.83
CA THR A 381 -14.83 30.66 4.13
C THR A 381 -13.41 30.27 4.59
N LYS A 382 -12.83 31.08 5.48
CA LYS A 382 -11.50 30.93 6.10
C LYS A 382 -11.49 31.69 7.42
N ARG A 383 -10.42 31.58 8.22
CA ARG A 383 -10.23 32.50 9.37
C ARG A 383 -10.28 33.95 8.87
N THR A 384 -11.11 34.76 9.50
CA THR A 384 -11.32 36.15 9.09
C THR A 384 -11.46 37.06 10.29
N TYR A 385 -10.83 38.24 10.19
CA TYR A 385 -11.12 39.41 11.01
C TYR A 385 -12.12 40.27 10.25
N GLY A 386 -13.28 40.54 10.85
CA GLY A 386 -14.30 41.42 10.28
C GLY A 386 -14.58 42.58 11.23
N THR A 387 -14.53 43.81 10.72
CA THR A 387 -15.04 44.98 11.44
C THR A 387 -16.47 45.25 10.99
N TRP A 388 -17.38 45.25 11.94
CA TRP A 388 -18.77 45.67 11.80
C TRP A 388 -18.81 47.20 11.82
N CYS A 389 -19.39 47.80 10.80
CA CYS A 389 -19.73 49.23 10.73
C CYS A 389 -21.12 49.34 10.10
N ARG A 390 -22.14 49.78 10.84
CA ARG A 390 -23.40 50.23 10.23
C ARG A 390 -23.82 51.58 10.79
N GLU A 391 -24.08 52.53 9.90
CA GLU A 391 -24.79 53.77 10.19
C GLU A 391 -26.27 53.45 10.43
N LEU A 392 -26.78 53.78 11.62
CA LEU A 392 -28.20 53.63 11.97
C LEU A 392 -28.86 55.01 11.99
N PRO A 393 -30.09 55.17 11.44
CA PRO A 393 -30.87 56.38 11.63
C PRO A 393 -31.29 56.53 13.10
N MET A 394 -31.33 57.77 13.57
CA MET A 394 -31.55 58.22 14.95
C MET A 394 -32.53 57.40 15.80
N MET A 395 -32.07 56.73 16.88
CA MET A 395 -32.87 56.46 18.11
C MET A 395 -31.96 56.26 19.34
N GLN A 396 -32.47 56.63 20.53
CA GLN A 396 -31.78 56.64 21.84
C GLN A 396 -31.55 55.23 22.45
N GLY A 397 -30.44 55.04 23.18
CA GLY A 397 -30.27 53.94 24.13
C GLY A 397 -28.80 53.58 24.45
N THR A 398 -28.57 53.03 25.65
CA THR A 398 -27.28 52.54 26.20
C THR A 398 -27.12 51.03 25.94
N LEU A 399 -25.90 50.48 25.99
CA LEU A 399 -25.46 49.28 25.25
C LEU A 399 -24.62 48.32 26.13
N MET A 400 -24.80 46.98 26.07
CA MET A 400 -23.72 45.98 26.29
C MET A 400 -24.10 44.57 25.82
N CYS A 401 -23.08 43.76 25.46
CA CYS A 401 -23.15 42.43 24.83
C CYS A 401 -23.57 41.28 25.75
#